data_AF-A0A7V3S075-F1
#
_entry.id   AF-A0A7V3S075-F1
#
_cell.length_a   1.000
_cell.length_b   1.000
_cell.length_c   1.000
_cell.angle_alpha   90.00
_cell.angle_beta   90.00
_cell.angle_gamma   90.00
#
_symmetry.space_group_name_H-M   'P 1'
#
loop_
_entity.id
_entity.type
_entity.pdbx_description
1 polymer ?
#
loop_
_entity_poly.entity_id
_entity_poly.type
_entity_poly.pdbx_seq_one_letter_code
_entity_poly.pdbx_strand_id
1 'polypeptide(L)'
;SSKIYRLQPSDAPTSSLTWTWKRNALNNYLDPTKGTFATASLEYAGGPLGGENDFTKLLAELRYYQPLPGAKIGHYLSLRGKLGYLWNPDTEHLLITERFFLGGSNSLRGYQPGAISPVFTEDDGSETRIGGNKSLLLSADYLIPLGSSGFKFSVFYDAGNAFNDNESIDFDRFRQDYGFGILWASPLGPLRFELGFPIDKQKDEDSSVFNFGIGTIY
;
A
#
# COMPACT_ATOMS: atom_id res chain seq x y z
N SER A 1 -31.85 -2.61 -1.47
CA SER A 1 -31.56 -4.05 -1.38
C SER A 1 -30.09 -4.19 -0.98
N SER A 2 -29.82 -4.04 0.31
CA SER A 2 -28.48 -4.13 0.89
C SER A 2 -28.22 -5.60 1.21
N LYS A 3 -27.44 -6.28 0.36
CA LYS A 3 -26.88 -7.58 0.74
C LYS A 3 -25.90 -7.32 1.88
N ILE A 4 -26.24 -7.88 3.03
CA ILE A 4 -25.54 -7.73 4.30
C ILE A 4 -24.12 -8.29 4.12
N TYR A 5 -23.10 -7.45 4.29
CA TYR A 5 -21.71 -7.89 4.44
C TYR A 5 -21.62 -8.64 5.77
N ARG A 6 -21.99 -9.93 5.79
CA ARG A 6 -21.68 -10.78 6.93
C ARG A 6 -20.18 -10.99 6.91
N LEU A 7 -19.47 -10.26 7.78
CA LEU A 7 -18.08 -10.52 8.09
C LEU A 7 -17.98 -11.99 8.52
N GLN A 8 -17.47 -12.85 7.64
CA GLN A 8 -17.25 -14.24 8.00
C GLN A 8 -16.05 -14.34 8.97
N PRO A 9 -16.09 -15.27 9.94
CA PRO A 9 -14.93 -15.60 10.76
C PRO A 9 -13.73 -15.96 9.87
N SER A 10 -12.51 -15.80 10.40
CA SER A 10 -11.22 -16.07 9.73
C SER A 10 -10.97 -17.51 9.26
N ASP A 11 -11.99 -18.37 9.32
CA ASP A 11 -11.85 -19.82 9.31
C ASP A 11 -12.38 -20.45 8.00
N ALA A 12 -12.81 -19.65 7.02
CA ALA A 12 -13.21 -20.14 5.70
C ALA A 12 -11.96 -20.65 4.94
N PRO A 13 -11.87 -21.95 4.62
CA PRO A 13 -10.70 -22.48 3.92
C PRO A 13 -10.56 -21.83 2.54
N THR A 14 -9.38 -21.30 2.26
CA THR A 14 -9.06 -20.69 0.97
C THR A 14 -8.14 -21.61 0.19
N SER A 15 -8.63 -22.09 -0.96
CA SER A 15 -7.81 -22.77 -1.97
C SER A 15 -7.67 -21.83 -3.17
N SER A 16 -6.44 -21.44 -3.51
CA SER A 16 -6.20 -20.48 -4.57
C SER A 16 -5.05 -20.87 -5.49
N LEU A 17 -5.09 -20.31 -6.70
CA LEU A 17 -4.02 -20.36 -7.69
C LEU A 17 -3.57 -18.94 -7.98
N THR A 18 -2.27 -18.68 -7.82
CA THR A 18 -1.69 -17.36 -8.05
C THR A 18 -0.70 -17.39 -9.18
N TRP A 19 -0.88 -16.51 -10.16
CA TRP A 19 0.10 -16.21 -11.20
C TRP A 19 0.75 -14.88 -10.90
N THR A 20 2.09 -14.85 -10.92
CA THR A 20 2.86 -13.62 -10.72
C THR A 20 3.81 -13.37 -11.88
N TRP A 21 3.66 -12.21 -12.52
CA TRP A 21 4.64 -11.66 -13.44
C TRP A 21 5.51 -10.63 -12.72
N LYS A 22 6.83 -10.69 -12.95
CA LYS A 22 7.79 -9.78 -12.35
C LYS A 22 8.82 -9.34 -13.38
N ARG A 23 9.08 -8.04 -13.45
CA ARG A 23 10.18 -7.45 -14.23
C ARG A 23 11.04 -6.57 -13.33
N ASN A 24 12.32 -6.90 -13.26
CA ASN A 24 13.30 -6.13 -12.52
C ASN A 24 14.36 -5.58 -13.47
N ALA A 25 14.40 -4.26 -13.63
CA ALA A 25 15.41 -3.53 -14.39
C ALA A 25 16.05 -2.44 -13.51
N LEU A 26 16.18 -2.71 -12.21
CA LEU A 26 16.86 -1.84 -11.26
C LEU A 26 18.38 -1.98 -11.39
N ASN A 27 19.10 -0.89 -11.17
CA ASN A 27 20.57 -0.91 -11.15
C ASN A 27 21.15 -1.63 -9.93
N ASN A 28 20.43 -1.67 -8.82
CA ASN A 28 20.78 -2.40 -7.61
C ASN A 28 19.49 -2.94 -6.97
N TYR A 29 19.51 -4.20 -6.55
CA TYR A 29 18.33 -4.85 -5.97
C TYR A 29 18.02 -4.39 -4.54
N LEU A 30 19.05 -4.18 -3.73
CA LEU A 30 18.90 -3.83 -2.31
C LEU A 30 18.75 -2.34 -2.11
N ASP A 31 19.44 -1.54 -2.93
CA ASP A 31 19.46 -0.09 -2.82
C ASP A 31 19.33 0.61 -4.20
N PRO A 32 18.17 0.49 -4.86
CA PRO A 32 17.95 1.05 -6.17
C PRO A 32 18.02 2.59 -6.18
N THR A 33 18.71 3.12 -7.18
CA THR A 33 18.76 4.57 -7.47
C THR A 33 18.36 4.88 -8.91
N LYS A 34 18.27 3.86 -9.77
CA LYS A 34 17.89 3.98 -11.18
C LYS A 34 17.16 2.74 -11.67
N GLY A 35 16.14 2.96 -12.50
CA GLY A 35 15.49 1.90 -13.28
C GLY A 35 14.07 1.65 -12.83
N THR A 36 13.51 0.52 -13.26
CA THR A 36 12.10 0.17 -13.02
C THR A 36 11.98 -1.20 -12.40
N PHE A 37 11.04 -1.36 -11.48
CA PHE A 37 10.56 -2.63 -10.99
C PHE A 37 9.05 -2.70 -11.18
N ALA A 38 8.56 -3.80 -11.73
CA ALA A 38 7.13 -4.01 -11.90
C ALA A 38 6.75 -5.44 -11.50
N THR A 39 5.60 -5.58 -10.84
CA THR A 39 4.99 -6.86 -10.53
C THR A 39 3.49 -6.78 -10.79
N ALA A 40 2.92 -7.88 -11.26
CA ALA A 40 1.48 -8.07 -11.39
C ALA A 40 1.15 -9.49 -10.95
N SER A 41 0.24 -9.61 -10.00
CA SER A 41 -0.20 -10.88 -9.44
C SER A 41 -1.71 -11.01 -9.64
N LEU A 42 -2.14 -12.12 -10.23
CA LEU A 42 -3.53 -12.51 -10.35
C LEU A 42 -3.74 -13.75 -9.51
N GLU A 43 -4.62 -13.66 -8.52
CA GLU A 43 -5.02 -14.77 -7.66
C GLU A 43 -6.48 -15.11 -7.94
N TYR A 44 -6.74 -16.40 -8.15
CA TYR A 44 -8.09 -16.95 -8.29
C TYR A 44 -8.31 -17.96 -7.17
N ALA A 45 -9.33 -17.75 -6.35
CA ALA A 45 -9.66 -18.55 -5.18
C ALA A 45 -11.09 -19.09 -5.24
N GLY A 46 -11.30 -20.26 -4.64
CA GLY A 46 -12.63 -20.88 -4.56
C GLY A 46 -13.06 -21.62 -5.83
N GLY A 47 -14.37 -21.73 -6.03
CA GLY A 47 -14.99 -22.43 -7.16
C GLY A 47 -14.40 -23.84 -7.41
N PRO A 48 -13.80 -24.11 -8.59
CA PRO A 48 -13.24 -25.41 -8.93
C PRO A 48 -12.03 -25.82 -8.06
N LEU A 49 -11.45 -24.90 -7.29
CA LEU A 49 -10.34 -25.18 -6.36
C LEU A 49 -10.83 -25.69 -4.99
N GLY A 50 -12.15 -25.69 -4.73
CA GLY A 50 -12.76 -26.30 -3.55
C GLY A 50 -12.62 -25.54 -2.23
N GLY A 51 -12.15 -24.28 -2.27
CA GLY A 51 -12.19 -23.37 -1.11
C GLY A 51 -13.54 -22.67 -0.97
N GLU A 52 -13.90 -22.28 0.25
CA GLU A 52 -15.14 -21.53 0.52
C GLU A 52 -15.01 -20.05 0.16
N ASN A 53 -13.82 -19.46 0.32
CA ASN A 53 -13.55 -18.07 -0.05
C ASN A 53 -13.35 -17.94 -1.56
N ASP A 54 -14.37 -17.43 -2.27
CA ASP A 54 -14.36 -17.25 -3.72
C ASP A 54 -13.97 -15.81 -4.08
N PHE A 55 -12.88 -15.63 -4.83
CA PHE A 55 -12.56 -14.31 -5.37
C PHE A 55 -11.55 -14.39 -6.51
N THR A 56 -11.47 -13.30 -7.27
CA THR A 56 -10.36 -12.98 -8.16
C THR A 56 -9.69 -11.68 -7.71
N LYS A 57 -8.39 -11.71 -7.43
CA LYS A 57 -7.63 -10.57 -6.92
C LYS A 57 -6.48 -10.23 -7.86
N LEU A 58 -6.44 -8.98 -8.29
CA LEU A 58 -5.34 -8.38 -9.04
C LEU A 58 -4.58 -7.43 -8.14
N LEU A 59 -3.28 -7.66 -8.00
CA LEU A 59 -2.33 -6.74 -7.38
C LEU A 59 -1.30 -6.32 -8.41
N ALA A 60 -1.12 -5.03 -8.62
CA ALA A 60 -0.07 -4.50 -9.48
C ALA A 60 0.76 -3.47 -8.72
N GLU A 61 2.07 -3.50 -8.92
CA GLU A 61 2.98 -2.51 -8.35
C GLU A 61 4.03 -2.12 -9.39
N LEU A 62 4.24 -0.82 -9.53
CA LEU A 62 5.28 -0.22 -10.33
C LEU A 62 6.14 0.67 -9.44
N ARG A 63 7.46 0.51 -9.53
CA ARG A 63 8.44 1.42 -8.91
C ARG A 63 9.35 1.95 -10.00
N TYR A 64 9.62 3.24 -9.96
CA TYR A 64 10.51 3.92 -10.90
C TYR A 64 11.48 4.80 -10.14
N TYR A 65 12.77 4.62 -10.42
CA TYR A 65 13.86 5.37 -9.81
C TYR A 65 14.58 6.18 -10.88
N GLN A 66 14.69 7.48 -10.63
CA GLN A 66 15.29 8.42 -11.56
C GLN A 66 16.36 9.25 -10.85
N PRO A 67 17.65 9.04 -11.17
CA PRO A 67 18.71 9.96 -10.76
C PRO A 67 18.43 11.35 -11.32
N LEU A 68 18.69 12.39 -10.54
CA LEU A 68 18.50 13.78 -10.95
C LEU A 68 19.82 14.34 -11.49
N PRO A 69 19.95 14.55 -12.81
CA PRO A 69 21.19 15.05 -13.41
C PRO A 69 21.55 16.43 -12.86
N GLY A 70 22.81 16.65 -12.52
CA GLY A 70 23.31 17.94 -12.01
C GLY A 70 23.26 18.09 -10.49
N ALA A 71 22.64 17.17 -9.75
CA ALA A 71 22.77 17.12 -8.29
C ALA A 71 24.17 16.62 -7.90
N LYS A 72 24.98 17.46 -7.25
CA LYS A 72 26.37 17.15 -6.87
C LYS A 72 26.55 15.91 -5.99
N ILE A 73 25.47 15.45 -5.35
CA ILE A 73 25.49 14.39 -4.31
C ILE A 73 24.62 13.18 -4.70
N GLY A 74 24.28 13.02 -5.98
CA GLY A 74 23.60 11.82 -6.48
C GLY A 74 22.15 11.66 -6.00
N HIS A 75 21.42 12.78 -5.87
CA HIS A 75 20.02 12.77 -5.47
C HIS A 75 19.18 12.05 -6.52
N TYR A 76 18.07 11.44 -6.10
CA TYR A 76 17.19 10.72 -7.00
C TYR A 76 15.74 10.78 -6.52
N LEU A 77 14.82 10.61 -7.46
CA LEU A 77 13.39 10.46 -7.21
C LEU A 77 13.05 8.98 -7.22
N SER A 78 12.21 8.54 -6.29
CA SER A 78 11.52 7.25 -6.32
C SER A 78 10.03 7.52 -6.45
N LEU A 79 9.40 6.92 -7.46
CA LEU A 79 7.95 6.93 -7.65
C LEU A 79 7.44 5.52 -7.51
N ARG A 80 6.31 5.36 -6.80
CA ARG A 80 5.66 4.07 -6.60
C ARG A 80 4.17 4.19 -6.88
N GLY A 81 3.62 3.23 -7.61
CA GLY A 81 2.19 3.04 -7.76
C GLY A 81 1.82 1.62 -7.32
N LYS A 82 0.77 1.47 -6.51
CA LYS A 82 0.15 0.17 -6.20
C LYS A 82 -1.32 0.22 -6.55
N LEU A 83 -1.79 -0.78 -7.27
CA LEU A 83 -3.20 -0.99 -7.57
C LEU A 83 -3.63 -2.32 -6.98
N GLY A 84 -4.78 -2.31 -6.31
CA GLY A 84 -5.48 -3.50 -5.87
C GLY A 84 -6.88 -3.51 -6.44
N TYR A 85 -7.28 -4.63 -7.01
CA TYR A 85 -8.65 -4.87 -7.46
C TYR A 85 -9.07 -6.27 -7.06
N LEU A 86 -10.19 -6.36 -6.38
CA LEU A 86 -10.78 -7.58 -5.87
C LEU A 86 -12.17 -7.68 -6.46
N TRP A 87 -12.39 -8.76 -7.18
CA TRP A 87 -13.68 -9.12 -7.71
C TRP A 87 -14.15 -10.38 -7.01
N ASN A 88 -15.35 -10.30 -6.49
CA ASN A 88 -16.02 -11.43 -5.88
C ASN A 88 -17.49 -11.37 -6.33
N PRO A 89 -17.93 -12.30 -7.18
CA PRO A 89 -19.32 -12.34 -7.63
C PRO A 89 -20.28 -12.82 -6.52
N ASP A 90 -19.75 -13.48 -5.48
CA ASP A 90 -20.50 -14.02 -4.35
C ASP A 90 -20.10 -13.35 -3.02
N THR A 91 -20.76 -12.24 -2.70
CA THR A 91 -20.46 -11.38 -1.55
C THR A 91 -20.59 -12.04 -0.19
N GLU A 92 -21.19 -13.23 -0.11
CA GLU A 92 -21.44 -13.92 1.17
C GLU A 92 -20.20 -14.65 1.71
N HIS A 93 -19.20 -14.92 0.86
CA HIS A 93 -18.05 -15.76 1.20
C HIS A 93 -16.71 -15.03 1.18
N LEU A 94 -16.69 -13.70 1.11
CA LEU A 94 -15.44 -12.94 1.05
C LEU A 94 -14.90 -12.58 2.44
N LEU A 95 -13.72 -13.09 2.78
CA LEU A 95 -13.04 -12.72 4.02
C LEU A 95 -12.58 -11.25 4.00
N ILE A 96 -12.75 -10.56 5.13
CA ILE A 96 -12.29 -9.17 5.29
C ILE A 96 -10.78 -9.03 5.11
N THR A 97 -10.01 -10.08 5.43
CA THR A 97 -8.56 -10.14 5.24
C THR A 97 -8.15 -10.03 3.77
N GLU A 98 -9.07 -10.31 2.84
CA GLU A 98 -8.81 -10.14 1.40
C GLU A 98 -9.00 -8.71 0.92
N ARG A 99 -9.68 -7.87 1.70
CA ARG A 99 -10.03 -6.50 1.34
C ARG A 99 -8.84 -5.56 1.55
N PHE A 100 -8.88 -4.43 0.87
CA PHE A 100 -7.81 -3.45 0.89
C PHE A 100 -7.99 -2.43 2.01
N PHE A 101 -6.94 -2.29 2.80
CA PHE A 101 -6.78 -1.28 3.84
C PHE A 101 -5.48 -0.53 3.56
N LEU A 102 -5.52 0.80 3.70
CA LEU A 102 -4.36 1.68 3.57
C LEU A 102 -4.07 2.39 4.89
N GLY A 103 -2.91 3.02 4.98
CA GLY A 103 -2.27 3.51 6.20
C GLY A 103 -1.06 2.66 6.61
N GLY A 104 -0.11 3.28 7.30
CA GLY A 104 1.13 2.68 7.77
C GLY A 104 2.28 2.70 6.76
N SER A 105 3.43 2.18 7.19
CA SER A 105 4.74 2.28 6.52
C SER A 105 4.80 1.87 5.04
N ASN A 106 3.91 0.98 4.59
CA ASN A 106 3.89 0.45 3.22
C ASN A 106 2.77 1.06 2.34
N SER A 107 2.09 2.10 2.82
CA SER A 107 1.10 2.86 2.05
C SER A 107 1.16 4.36 2.36
N LEU A 108 0.18 4.92 3.08
CA LEU A 108 0.18 6.30 3.53
C LEU A 108 0.83 6.37 4.92
N ARG A 109 2.09 6.79 4.95
CA ARG A 109 2.97 6.72 6.13
C ARG A 109 2.55 7.63 7.28
N GLY A 110 1.75 8.66 7.02
CA GLY A 110 1.20 9.56 8.01
C GLY A 110 -0.03 9.03 8.75
N TYR A 111 -0.63 7.93 8.29
CA TYR A 111 -1.83 7.35 8.88
C TYR A 111 -1.53 6.03 9.59
N GLN A 112 -2.30 5.70 10.63
CA GLN A 112 -2.18 4.41 11.31
C GLN A 112 -2.51 3.25 10.35
N PRO A 113 -1.91 2.05 10.52
CA PRO A 113 -2.22 0.90 9.70
C PRO A 113 -3.72 0.62 9.62
N GLY A 114 -4.26 0.61 8.40
CA GLY A 114 -5.67 0.35 8.12
C GLY A 114 -6.64 1.49 8.43
N ALA A 115 -6.15 2.68 8.78
CA ALA A 115 -6.98 3.86 9.00
C ALA A 115 -7.68 4.37 7.73
N ILE A 116 -7.19 4.03 6.54
CA ILE A 116 -7.80 4.46 5.27
C ILE A 116 -8.52 3.28 4.66
N SER A 117 -9.85 3.33 4.74
CA SER A 117 -10.72 2.20 4.44
C SER A 117 -12.17 2.68 4.32
N PRO A 118 -12.99 2.10 3.43
CA PRO A 118 -14.44 2.23 3.50
C PRO A 118 -14.97 1.80 4.87
N VAL A 119 -15.99 2.52 5.33
CA VAL A 119 -16.67 2.26 6.60
C VAL A 119 -18.08 1.74 6.36
N PHE A 120 -18.51 0.83 7.22
CA PHE A 120 -19.90 0.45 7.38
C PHE A 120 -20.43 1.15 8.63
N THR A 121 -21.53 1.89 8.48
CA THR A 121 -22.22 2.53 9.60
C THR A 121 -23.40 1.67 10.00
N GLU A 122 -23.39 1.16 11.23
CA GLU A 122 -24.46 0.38 11.83
C GLU A 122 -25.69 1.27 12.13
N ASP A 123 -26.84 0.65 12.41
CA ASP A 123 -28.08 1.38 12.73
C ASP A 123 -27.96 2.27 13.98
N ASP A 124 -27.04 1.95 14.89
CA ASP A 124 -26.74 2.73 16.09
C ASP A 124 -25.76 3.89 15.86
N GLY A 125 -25.30 4.07 14.61
CA GLY A 125 -24.36 5.11 14.20
C GLY A 125 -22.88 4.75 14.45
N SER A 126 -22.57 3.55 14.96
CA SER A 126 -21.19 3.10 15.07
C SER A 126 -20.59 2.80 13.69
N GLU A 127 -19.32 3.14 13.50
CA GLU A 127 -18.61 2.90 12.24
C GLU A 127 -17.57 1.79 12.39
N THR A 128 -17.62 0.82 11.47
CA THR A 128 -16.64 -0.27 11.38
C THR A 128 -15.90 -0.17 10.05
N ARG A 129 -14.57 -0.23 10.09
CA ARG A 129 -13.74 -0.26 8.87
C ARG A 129 -13.87 -1.63 8.21
N ILE A 130 -14.34 -1.66 6.97
CA ILE A 130 -14.63 -2.91 6.25
C ILE A 130 -13.67 -3.22 5.10
N GLY A 131 -12.79 -2.29 4.74
CA GLY A 131 -11.86 -2.46 3.63
C GLY A 131 -12.54 -2.27 2.28
N GLY A 132 -11.76 -1.89 1.27
CA GLY A 132 -12.23 -1.74 -0.10
C GLY A 132 -12.02 -3.01 -0.92
N ASN A 133 -12.80 -3.17 -1.98
CA ASN A 133 -12.49 -4.14 -3.04
C ASN A 133 -11.55 -3.52 -4.09
N LYS A 134 -11.30 -2.21 -4.03
CA LYS A 134 -10.37 -1.51 -4.89
C LYS A 134 -9.45 -0.66 -4.05
N SER A 135 -8.20 -0.49 -4.48
CA SER A 135 -7.29 0.49 -3.92
C SER A 135 -6.34 1.02 -4.97
N LEU A 136 -5.95 2.28 -4.79
CA LEU A 136 -4.87 2.90 -5.55
C LEU A 136 -4.03 3.71 -4.57
N LEU A 137 -2.72 3.50 -4.64
CA LEU A 137 -1.71 4.24 -3.89
C LEU A 137 -0.68 4.77 -4.88
N LEU A 138 -0.33 6.04 -4.71
CA LEU A 138 0.77 6.72 -5.37
C LEU A 138 1.69 7.30 -4.30
N SER A 139 2.99 7.07 -4.42
CA SER A 139 4.00 7.63 -3.53
C SER A 139 5.12 8.26 -4.34
N ALA A 140 5.61 9.39 -3.87
CA ALA A 140 6.79 10.05 -4.39
C ALA A 140 7.78 10.33 -3.25
N ASP A 141 9.01 9.89 -3.41
CA ASP A 141 10.10 10.10 -2.47
C ASP A 141 11.25 10.82 -3.17
N TYR A 142 11.69 11.93 -2.60
CA TYR A 142 12.94 12.59 -2.97
C TYR A 142 14.03 12.16 -1.99
N LEU A 143 15.09 11.54 -2.50
CA LEU A 143 16.15 10.96 -1.68
C LEU A 143 17.49 11.66 -1.87
N ILE A 144 18.12 11.96 -0.74
CA ILE A 144 19.41 12.64 -0.63
C ILE A 144 20.40 11.71 0.08
N PRO A 145 21.37 11.11 -0.64
CA PRO A 145 22.49 10.41 -0.02
C PRO A 145 23.32 11.35 0.88
N LEU A 146 23.63 10.93 2.11
CA LEU A 146 24.35 11.71 3.11
C LEU A 146 25.81 11.22 3.20
N GLY A 147 26.59 11.55 2.18
CA GLY A 147 27.99 11.10 2.07
C GLY A 147 28.10 9.61 1.75
N SER A 148 29.17 8.97 2.20
CA SER A 148 29.49 7.56 1.93
C SER A 148 29.07 6.58 3.04
N SER A 149 28.37 7.07 4.07
CA SER A 149 28.01 6.30 5.27
C SER A 149 26.85 5.31 5.06
N GLY A 150 26.21 5.32 3.89
CA GLY A 150 25.02 4.54 3.59
C GLY A 150 23.71 5.16 4.12
N PHE A 151 23.77 6.33 4.75
CA PHE A 151 22.59 7.09 5.16
C PHE A 151 21.99 7.88 3.99
N LYS A 152 20.66 7.98 3.97
CA LYS A 152 19.90 8.85 3.08
C LYS A 152 18.83 9.56 3.87
N PHE A 153 18.62 10.83 3.55
CA PHE A 153 17.43 11.55 3.96
C PHE A 153 16.37 11.43 2.85
N SER A 154 15.11 11.24 3.22
CA SER A 154 13.98 11.29 2.31
C SER A 154 12.98 12.36 2.72
N VAL A 155 12.40 13.01 1.72
CA VAL A 155 11.14 13.75 1.84
C VAL A 155 10.15 13.00 0.97
N PHE A 156 8.96 12.73 1.50
CA PHE A 156 7.97 11.94 0.77
C PHE A 156 6.59 12.57 0.77
N TYR A 157 5.79 12.11 -0.19
CA TYR A 157 4.39 12.42 -0.36
C TYR A 157 3.65 11.16 -0.76
N ASP A 158 2.62 10.78 0.00
CA ASP A 158 1.76 9.65 -0.32
C ASP A 158 0.34 10.13 -0.59
N ALA A 159 -0.32 9.51 -1.57
CA ALA A 159 -1.70 9.77 -1.91
C ALA A 159 -2.40 8.47 -2.33
N GLY A 160 -3.57 8.20 -1.76
CA GLY A 160 -4.32 7.01 -2.11
C GLY A 160 -5.61 6.83 -1.34
N ASN A 161 -6.39 5.86 -1.77
CA ASN A 161 -7.58 5.44 -1.04
C ASN A 161 -7.97 3.99 -1.38
N ALA A 162 -8.83 3.42 -0.55
CA ALA A 162 -9.55 2.18 -0.81
C ALA A 162 -11.04 2.48 -1.03
N PHE A 163 -11.66 1.77 -1.97
CA PHE A 163 -13.03 2.00 -2.45
C PHE A 163 -13.84 0.70 -2.45
N ASN A 164 -15.15 0.81 -2.24
CA ASN A 164 -16.10 -0.30 -2.27
C ASN A 164 -16.60 -0.64 -3.69
N ASP A 165 -17.31 -1.76 -3.83
CA ASP A 165 -17.76 -2.30 -5.12
C ASP A 165 -18.51 -1.28 -5.97
N ASN A 166 -19.40 -0.52 -5.33
CA ASN A 166 -20.26 0.47 -5.97
C ASN A 166 -19.60 1.85 -6.20
N GLU A 167 -18.33 1.98 -5.83
CA GLU A 167 -17.57 3.22 -5.97
C GLU A 167 -16.55 3.07 -7.09
N SER A 168 -16.45 4.06 -7.96
CA SER A 168 -15.33 4.18 -8.91
C SER A 168 -14.10 4.75 -8.19
N ILE A 169 -12.90 4.48 -8.73
CA ILE A 169 -11.69 5.16 -8.23
C ILE A 169 -11.82 6.64 -8.52
N ASP A 170 -11.81 7.43 -7.46
CA ASP A 170 -11.95 8.88 -7.49
C ASP A 170 -10.73 9.54 -6.82
N PHE A 171 -9.95 10.27 -7.60
CA PHE A 171 -8.74 10.93 -7.13
C PHE A 171 -9.04 12.08 -6.16
N ASP A 172 -10.23 12.69 -6.24
CA ASP A 172 -10.62 13.78 -5.33
C ASP A 172 -10.86 13.26 -3.90
N ARG A 173 -11.10 11.95 -3.77
CA ARG A 173 -11.25 11.27 -2.48
C ARG A 173 -9.94 10.72 -1.93
N PHE A 174 -8.79 11.03 -2.54
CA PHE A 174 -7.52 10.54 -2.04
C PHE A 174 -7.21 11.15 -0.67
N ARG A 175 -6.88 10.28 0.27
CA ARG A 175 -6.21 10.67 1.50
C ARG A 175 -4.76 10.93 1.15
N GLN A 176 -4.15 11.89 1.83
CA GLN A 176 -2.83 12.38 1.47
C GLN A 176 -2.01 12.67 2.72
N ASP A 177 -0.71 12.42 2.65
CA ASP A 177 0.26 12.81 3.66
C ASP A 177 1.56 13.26 3.02
N TYR A 178 2.40 13.86 3.85
CA TYR A 178 3.81 14.08 3.54
C TYR A 178 4.65 13.72 4.75
N GLY A 179 5.95 13.60 4.57
CA GLY A 179 6.82 13.36 5.70
C GLY A 179 8.30 13.31 5.36
N PHE A 180 9.05 12.88 6.36
CA PHE A 180 10.49 12.83 6.34
C PHE A 180 10.97 11.45 6.77
N GLY A 181 12.08 11.00 6.19
CA GLY A 181 12.68 9.73 6.55
C GLY A 181 14.19 9.76 6.59
N ILE A 182 14.73 8.84 7.38
CA ILE A 182 16.14 8.45 7.38
C ILE A 182 16.20 6.97 6.98
N LEU A 183 16.91 6.70 5.91
CA LEU A 183 17.18 5.35 5.43
C LEU A 183 18.66 5.05 5.67
N TRP A 184 18.97 3.84 6.12
CA TRP A 184 20.34 3.42 6.37
C TRP A 184 20.59 2.02 5.81
N ALA A 185 21.50 1.93 4.85
CA ALA A 185 22.07 0.66 4.41
C ALA A 185 23.06 0.14 5.47
N SER A 186 22.55 -0.43 6.56
CA SER A 186 23.38 -0.94 7.66
C SER A 186 24.01 -2.30 7.33
N PRO A 187 25.04 -2.74 8.08
CA PRO A 187 25.61 -4.08 7.94
C PRO A 187 24.61 -5.23 8.17
N LEU A 188 23.53 -4.99 8.92
CA LEU A 188 22.47 -5.97 9.22
C LEU A 188 21.36 -5.97 8.17
N GLY A 189 21.50 -5.16 7.13
CA GLY A 189 20.50 -4.90 6.12
C GLY A 189 19.88 -3.52 6.26
N PRO A 190 18.96 -3.19 5.35
CA PRO A 190 18.43 -1.84 5.30
C PRO A 190 17.44 -1.51 6.42
N LEU A 191 17.54 -0.27 6.91
CA LEU A 191 16.72 0.29 7.98
C LEU A 191 16.02 1.56 7.49
N ARG A 192 14.79 1.78 7.95
CA ARG A 192 14.00 2.97 7.66
C ARG A 192 13.34 3.52 8.92
N PHE A 193 13.44 4.82 9.08
CA PHE A 193 12.79 5.60 10.14
C PHE A 193 12.04 6.72 9.45
N GLU A 194 10.71 6.74 9.55
CA GLU A 194 9.86 7.65 8.79
C GLU A 194 8.86 8.33 9.72
N LEU A 195 8.67 9.64 9.57
CA LEU A 195 7.67 10.42 10.28
C LEU A 195 6.75 11.06 9.25
N GLY A 196 5.50 10.62 9.20
CA GLY A 196 4.48 11.11 8.28
C GLY A 196 3.44 11.98 8.98
N PHE A 197 2.84 12.90 8.22
CA PHE A 197 1.86 13.87 8.67
C PHE A 197 0.66 13.89 7.71
N PRO A 198 -0.54 13.48 8.15
CA PRO A 198 -1.77 13.60 7.38
C PRO A 198 -2.04 15.05 6.98
N ILE A 199 -2.40 15.28 5.71
CA ILE A 199 -2.74 16.63 5.21
C ILE A 199 -4.16 17.05 5.62
N ASP A 200 -5.12 16.11 5.56
CA ASP A 200 -6.53 16.36 5.87
C ASP A 200 -7.02 15.39 6.95
N LYS A 201 -6.46 15.55 8.15
CA LYS A 201 -6.70 14.63 9.26
C LYS A 201 -8.15 14.70 9.76
N GLN A 202 -8.76 13.54 9.99
CA GLN A 202 -10.05 13.42 10.66
C GLN A 202 -9.88 13.52 12.18
N LYS A 203 -11.00 13.60 12.91
CA LYS A 203 -11.01 13.88 14.36
C LYS A 203 -10.36 12.76 15.17
N ASP A 204 -10.48 11.52 14.71
CA ASP A 204 -9.96 10.29 15.30
C ASP A 204 -8.56 9.91 14.80
N GLU A 205 -7.96 10.72 13.91
CA GLU A 205 -6.64 10.45 13.35
C GLU A 205 -5.52 11.26 14.05
N ASP A 206 -4.37 10.60 14.22
CA ASP A 206 -3.17 11.20 14.77
C ASP A 206 -2.65 12.37 13.92
N SER A 207 -2.00 13.34 14.57
CA SER A 207 -1.35 14.44 13.85
C SER A 207 -0.09 14.01 13.11
N SER A 208 0.52 12.89 13.52
CA SER A 208 1.73 12.36 12.93
C SER A 208 1.89 10.89 13.31
N VAL A 209 2.45 10.08 12.42
CA VAL A 209 2.74 8.67 12.66
C VAL A 209 4.22 8.41 12.43
N PHE A 210 4.86 7.78 13.40
CA PHE A 210 6.23 7.31 13.29
C PHE A 210 6.26 5.84 12.87
N ASN A 211 7.04 5.53 11.86
CA ASN A 211 7.24 4.19 11.33
C ASN A 211 8.70 3.78 11.42
N PHE A 212 8.91 2.50 11.74
CA PHE A 212 10.21 1.85 11.72
C PHE A 212 10.12 0.52 10.97
N GLY A 213 11.15 0.20 10.19
CA GLY A 213 11.23 -1.07 9.46
C GLY A 213 12.67 -1.54 9.25
N ILE A 214 12.84 -2.86 9.29
CA ILE A 214 14.07 -3.59 9.00
C ILE A 214 13.79 -4.52 7.82
N GLY A 215 14.65 -4.53 6.82
CA GLY A 215 14.53 -5.45 5.68
C GLY A 215 14.76 -4.77 4.35
N THR A 216 14.13 -5.24 3.27
CA THR A 216 14.24 -4.56 1.98
C THR A 216 13.80 -3.11 2.12
N ILE A 217 14.55 -2.19 1.50
CA ILE A 217 14.25 -0.75 1.59
C ILE A 217 12.86 -0.45 1.02
N TYR A 218 12.17 -1.37 0.35
CA TYR A 218 10.87 -1.14 -0.27
C TYR A 218 10.07 -2.43 -0.44
#